data_AF-A0AAW0GXX3-F1
#
_entry.id   AF-A0AAW0GXX3-F1
#
_cell.length_a   1.000
_cell.length_b   1.000
_cell.length_c   1.000
_cell.angle_alpha   90.00
_cell.angle_beta   90.00
_cell.angle_gamma   90.00
#
_symmetry.space_group_name_H-M   'P 1'
#
loop_
_entity.id
_entity.type
_entity.pdbx_description
1 polymer ?
#
loop_
_entity_poly.entity_id
_entity_poly.type
_entity_poly.pdbx_seq_one_letter_code
_entity_poly.pdbx_strand_id
1 'polypeptide(L)'
;MSIIGQKSLLKNAAAPEAAPFKAFYDAKSTGNGGLLALFKGEAPDSAKAGFFDNATQHWQNITNYITNELPGLLPESGFIGGETPGEDDFHLAAWLARVAFLIGGTPAKGGYRVFEKETKAPVPEKVAAYWDAWTERPGWKQTYPTELH
;
A
#
# COMPACT_ATOMS: atom_id res chain seq x y z
N MET A 1 4.25 -6.78 -10.92
CA MET A 1 5.63 -7.22 -11.22
C MET A 1 5.75 -7.39 -12.73
N SER A 2 6.48 -6.52 -13.43
CA SER A 2 6.58 -6.64 -14.89
C SER A 2 7.56 -7.75 -15.27
N ILE A 3 7.38 -8.33 -16.46
CA ILE A 3 8.32 -9.28 -17.09
C ILE A 3 9.76 -8.72 -17.10
N ILE A 4 9.91 -7.39 -17.06
CA ILE A 4 11.19 -6.66 -17.06
C ILE A 4 11.95 -6.88 -15.74
N GLY A 5 11.25 -6.94 -14.59
CA GLY A 5 11.89 -7.12 -13.28
C GLY A 5 12.61 -8.45 -13.13
N GLN A 6 11.97 -9.55 -13.57
CA GLN A 6 12.58 -10.88 -13.49
C GLN A 6 13.74 -11.02 -14.48
N LYS A 7 13.63 -10.47 -15.70
CA LYS A 7 14.72 -10.46 -16.68
C LYS A 7 15.94 -9.69 -16.16
N SER A 8 15.72 -8.53 -15.54
CA SER A 8 16.80 -7.75 -14.94
C SER A 8 17.47 -8.49 -13.79
N LEU A 9 16.68 -9.14 -12.92
CA LEU A 9 17.23 -9.94 -11.82
C LEU A 9 18.16 -11.05 -12.33
N LEU A 10 17.71 -11.83 -13.32
CA LEU A 10 18.50 -12.92 -13.90
C LEU A 10 19.79 -12.41 -14.56
N LYS A 11 19.72 -11.26 -15.26
CA LYS A 11 20.89 -10.63 -15.86
C LYS A 11 21.93 -10.26 -14.80
N ASN A 12 21.52 -9.62 -13.71
CA ASN A 12 22.43 -9.17 -12.66
C ASN A 12 22.97 -10.35 -11.82
N ALA A 13 22.17 -11.40 -11.60
CA ALA A 13 22.59 -12.59 -10.88
C ALA A 13 23.71 -13.38 -11.60
N ALA A 14 23.86 -13.21 -12.92
CA ALA A 14 24.89 -13.86 -13.72
C ALA A 14 26.24 -13.11 -13.72
N ALA A 15 26.31 -11.90 -13.15
CA ALA A 15 27.53 -11.12 -13.09
C ALA A 15 28.50 -11.70 -12.03
N PRO A 16 29.83 -11.69 -12.25
CA PRO A 16 30.81 -12.17 -11.27
C PRO A 16 30.69 -11.48 -9.89
N GLU A 17 30.34 -10.19 -9.88
CA GLU A 17 30.15 -9.38 -8.69
C GLU A 17 28.94 -9.81 -7.85
N ALA A 18 28.02 -10.59 -8.43
CA ALA A 18 26.86 -11.12 -7.73
C ALA A 18 27.16 -12.37 -6.89
N ALA A 19 28.34 -12.99 -7.05
CA ALA A 19 28.71 -14.23 -6.36
C ALA A 19 28.56 -14.16 -4.83
N PRO A 20 28.97 -13.07 -4.13
CA PRO A 20 28.75 -12.94 -2.69
C PRO A 20 27.27 -12.84 -2.27
N PHE A 21 26.38 -12.47 -3.20
CA PHE A 21 24.96 -12.22 -2.95
C PHE A 21 24.06 -13.35 -3.49
N LYS A 22 24.62 -14.51 -3.82
CA LYS A 22 23.88 -15.62 -4.43
C LYS A 22 22.58 -15.96 -3.69
N ALA A 23 22.63 -16.04 -2.36
CA ALA A 23 21.44 -16.34 -1.54
C ALA A 23 20.32 -15.31 -1.72
N PHE A 24 20.65 -14.01 -1.82
CA PHE A 24 19.68 -12.97 -2.09
C PHE A 24 19.06 -13.12 -3.48
N TYR A 25 19.88 -13.34 -4.52
CA TYR A 25 19.39 -13.50 -5.89
C TYR A 25 18.52 -14.76 -6.05
N ASP A 26 18.90 -15.88 -5.44
CA ASP A 26 18.12 -17.12 -5.45
C ASP A 26 16.75 -16.92 -4.77
N ALA A 27 16.73 -16.28 -3.60
CA ALA A 27 15.50 -15.98 -2.87
C ALA A 27 14.58 -15.04 -3.66
N LYS A 28 15.15 -13.97 -4.24
CA LYS A 28 14.40 -13.03 -5.09
C LYS A 28 13.87 -13.69 -6.34
N SER A 29 14.65 -14.57 -6.99
CA SER A 29 14.23 -15.26 -8.21
C SER A 29 13.06 -16.17 -7.94
N THR A 30 13.10 -16.93 -6.83
CA THR A 30 12.02 -17.79 -6.39
C THR A 30 10.75 -16.99 -6.09
N GLY A 31 10.84 -15.93 -5.28
CA GLY A 31 9.68 -15.10 -4.92
C GLY A 31 9.03 -14.43 -6.14
N ASN A 32 9.85 -13.87 -7.03
CA ASN A 32 9.37 -13.23 -8.26
C ASN A 32 8.75 -14.24 -9.23
N GLY A 33 9.31 -15.45 -9.32
CA GLY A 33 8.83 -16.52 -10.18
C GLY A 33 7.40 -16.95 -9.82
N GLY A 34 7.09 -17.08 -8.53
CA GLY A 34 5.74 -17.40 -8.06
C GLY A 34 4.70 -16.36 -8.47
N LEU A 35 4.99 -15.06 -8.24
CA LEU A 35 4.13 -13.96 -8.66
C LEU A 35 3.97 -13.88 -10.19
N LEU A 36 5.06 -14.14 -10.93
CA LEU A 36 5.03 -14.16 -12.39
C LEU A 36 4.16 -15.30 -12.93
N ALA A 37 4.24 -16.49 -12.33
CA ALA A 37 3.41 -17.63 -12.71
C ALA A 37 1.92 -17.35 -12.47
N LEU A 38 1.57 -16.71 -11.34
CA LEU A 38 0.20 -16.24 -11.08
C LEU A 38 -0.27 -15.27 -12.17
N PHE A 39 0.55 -14.26 -12.50
CA PHE A 39 0.21 -13.26 -13.52
C PHE A 39 0.01 -13.85 -14.91
N LYS A 40 0.77 -14.88 -15.27
CA LYS A 40 0.65 -15.58 -16.56
C LYS A 40 -0.44 -16.64 -16.60
N GLY A 41 -1.10 -16.92 -15.47
CA GLY A 41 -2.06 -18.03 -15.36
C GLY A 41 -1.42 -19.42 -15.35
N GLU A 42 -0.10 -19.50 -15.18
CA GLU A 42 0.70 -20.75 -15.19
C GLU A 42 0.83 -21.38 -13.79
N ALA A 43 0.41 -20.67 -12.74
CA ALA A 43 0.42 -21.19 -11.38
C ALA A 43 -0.56 -22.37 -11.19
N PRO A 44 -0.24 -23.37 -10.35
CA PRO A 44 -1.18 -24.42 -9.99
C PRO A 44 -2.38 -23.85 -9.22
N ASP A 45 -3.53 -24.53 -9.28
CA ASP A 45 -4.77 -24.01 -8.69
C ASP A 45 -4.69 -23.83 -7.17
N SER A 46 -3.95 -24.68 -6.46
CA SER A 46 -3.67 -24.50 -5.04
C SER A 46 -2.90 -23.21 -4.73
N ALA A 47 -1.96 -22.82 -5.59
CA ALA A 47 -1.22 -21.57 -5.43
C ALA A 47 -2.10 -20.34 -5.76
N LYS A 48 -3.00 -20.45 -6.74
CA LYS A 48 -4.01 -19.41 -7.01
C LYS A 48 -4.94 -19.22 -5.82
N ALA A 49 -5.49 -20.31 -5.29
CA ALA A 49 -6.38 -20.28 -4.13
C ALA A 49 -5.69 -19.63 -2.93
N GLY A 50 -4.50 -20.11 -2.55
CA GLY A 50 -3.75 -19.53 -1.44
C GLY A 50 -3.36 -18.06 -1.64
N PHE A 51 -3.11 -17.63 -2.89
CA PHE A 51 -2.88 -16.22 -3.18
C PHE A 51 -4.13 -15.37 -2.93
N PHE A 52 -5.30 -15.81 -3.39
CA PHE A 52 -6.56 -15.09 -3.16
C PHE A 52 -6.97 -15.10 -1.69
N ASP A 53 -6.80 -16.21 -0.98
CA ASP A 53 -7.08 -16.29 0.45
C ASP A 53 -6.23 -15.27 1.24
N ASN A 54 -4.92 -15.19 0.94
CA ASN A 54 -4.03 -14.21 1.55
C ASN A 54 -4.41 -12.78 1.18
N ALA A 55 -4.75 -12.52 -0.10
CA ALA A 55 -5.17 -11.20 -0.54
C ALA A 55 -6.47 -10.75 0.17
N THR A 56 -7.43 -11.65 0.31
CA THR A 56 -8.68 -11.41 1.05
C THR A 56 -8.40 -11.14 2.52
N GLN A 57 -7.57 -11.94 3.17
CA GLN A 57 -7.21 -11.72 4.58
C GLN A 57 -6.48 -10.39 4.79
N HIS A 58 -5.54 -10.04 3.90
CA HIS A 58 -4.88 -8.74 3.95
C HIS A 58 -5.87 -7.59 3.81
N TRP A 59 -6.84 -7.71 2.89
CA TRP A 59 -7.88 -6.69 2.73
C TRP A 59 -8.75 -6.53 3.98
N GLN A 60 -9.13 -7.64 4.61
CA GLN A 60 -9.86 -7.63 5.88
C GLN A 60 -9.05 -6.96 6.99
N ASN A 61 -7.75 -7.23 7.07
CA ASN A 61 -6.89 -6.59 8.07
C ASN A 61 -6.78 -5.08 7.84
N ILE A 62 -6.64 -4.64 6.58
CA ILE A 62 -6.56 -3.21 6.22
C ILE A 62 -7.86 -2.50 6.62
N THR A 63 -9.01 -3.06 6.24
CA THR A 63 -10.32 -2.48 6.57
C THR A 63 -10.57 -2.46 8.08
N ASN A 64 -10.23 -3.53 8.79
CA ASN A 64 -10.30 -3.57 10.26
C ASN A 64 -9.41 -2.52 10.90
N TYR A 65 -8.16 -2.38 10.45
CA TYR A 65 -7.23 -1.40 10.98
C TYR A 65 -7.77 0.03 10.81
N ILE A 66 -8.21 0.40 9.60
CA ILE A 66 -8.76 1.74 9.31
C ILE A 66 -9.99 2.04 10.17
N THR A 67 -10.88 1.06 10.36
CA THR A 67 -12.16 1.27 11.06
C THR A 67 -12.03 1.20 12.57
N ASN A 68 -11.24 0.26 13.11
CA ASN A 68 -11.30 -0.10 14.53
C ASN A 68 -10.03 0.27 15.31
N GLU A 69 -8.86 0.23 14.68
CA GLU A 69 -7.58 0.42 15.38
C GLU A 69 -7.06 1.85 15.23
N LEU A 70 -6.98 2.31 13.98
CA LEU A 70 -6.44 3.61 13.62
C LEU A 70 -7.10 4.79 14.36
N PRO A 71 -8.44 4.84 14.56
CA PRO A 71 -9.05 5.95 15.31
C PRO A 71 -8.54 6.06 16.75
N GLY A 72 -8.13 4.94 17.37
CA GLY A 72 -7.54 4.93 18.71
C GLY A 72 -6.10 5.46 18.76
N LEU A 73 -5.42 5.49 17.61
CA LEU A 73 -4.03 5.95 17.46
C LEU A 73 -3.94 7.42 17.02
N LEU A 74 -5.02 7.94 16.42
CA LEU A 74 -5.05 9.30 15.91
C LEU A 74 -5.42 10.33 17.00
N PRO A 75 -4.84 11.55 16.94
CA PRO A 75 -5.30 12.66 17.76
C PRO A 75 -6.74 13.04 17.39
N GLU A 76 -7.42 13.81 18.24
CA GLU A 76 -8.74 14.38 17.92
C GLU A 76 -8.68 15.28 16.68
N SER A 77 -7.55 15.97 16.47
CA SER A 77 -7.29 16.81 15.31
C SER A 77 -5.79 16.96 15.08
N GLY A 78 -5.38 17.19 13.83
CA GLY A 78 -3.97 17.43 13.47
C GLY A 78 -3.21 16.13 13.19
N PHE A 79 -1.95 16.08 13.62
CA PHE A 79 -1.01 15.01 13.26
C PHE A 79 -0.55 14.22 14.48
N ILE A 80 -0.09 12.99 14.27
CA ILE A 80 0.51 12.15 15.32
C ILE A 80 1.71 12.87 15.94
N GLY A 81 2.50 13.57 15.13
CA GLY A 81 3.61 14.43 15.57
C GLY A 81 3.21 15.73 16.28
N GLY A 82 1.91 16.02 16.45
CA GLY A 82 1.41 17.25 17.08
C GLY A 82 1.10 18.36 16.07
N GLU A 83 1.60 19.58 16.33
CA GLU A 83 1.35 20.76 15.47
C GLU A 83 1.85 20.56 14.03
N THR A 84 2.92 19.79 13.86
CA THR A 84 3.51 19.45 12.57
C THR A 84 3.59 17.93 12.42
N PRO A 85 3.44 17.38 11.19
CA PRO A 85 3.55 15.95 10.97
C PRO A 85 4.95 15.45 11.29
N GLY A 86 5.02 14.34 12.01
CA GLY A 86 6.23 13.55 12.21
C GLY A 86 6.41 12.52 11.10
N GLU A 87 7.46 11.70 11.22
CA GLU A 87 7.77 10.62 10.29
C GLU A 87 6.59 9.64 10.12
N ASP A 88 5.97 9.26 11.23
CA ASP A 88 4.80 8.37 11.25
C ASP A 88 3.65 8.91 10.39
N ASP A 89 3.47 10.23 10.40
CA ASP A 89 2.40 10.86 9.64
C ASP A 89 2.64 10.78 8.13
N PHE A 90 3.89 10.98 7.69
CA PHE A 90 4.23 10.87 6.26
C PHE A 90 3.99 9.44 5.75
N HIS A 91 4.36 8.43 6.54
CA HIS A 91 4.12 7.03 6.19
C HIS A 91 2.63 6.71 6.16
N LEU A 92 1.90 7.08 7.22
CA LEU A 92 0.47 6.77 7.34
C LEU A 92 -0.35 7.46 6.25
N ALA A 93 -0.13 8.75 6.01
CA ALA A 93 -0.90 9.51 5.02
C ALA A 93 -0.65 9.01 3.59
N ALA A 94 0.61 8.76 3.23
CA ALA A 94 0.95 8.21 1.92
C ALA A 94 0.35 6.80 1.73
N TRP A 95 0.39 5.97 2.78
CA TRP A 95 -0.23 4.65 2.76
C TRP A 95 -1.75 4.73 2.60
N LEU A 96 -2.45 5.55 3.40
CA LEU A 96 -3.90 5.76 3.30
C LEU A 96 -4.30 6.26 1.90
N ALA A 97 -3.60 7.25 1.36
CA ALA A 97 -3.87 7.75 0.01
C ALA A 97 -3.69 6.65 -1.03
N ARG A 98 -2.64 5.81 -0.90
CA ARG A 98 -2.41 4.68 -1.81
C ARG A 98 -3.55 3.67 -1.75
N VAL A 99 -4.02 3.31 -0.56
CA VAL A 99 -5.14 2.38 -0.42
C VAL A 99 -6.42 2.99 -1.01
N ALA A 100 -6.73 4.25 -0.71
CA ALA A 100 -7.90 4.94 -1.26
C ALA A 100 -7.89 4.93 -2.80
N PHE A 101 -6.76 5.24 -3.42
CA PHE A 101 -6.62 5.21 -4.87
C PHE A 101 -6.86 3.84 -5.49
N LEU A 102 -6.36 2.77 -4.87
CA LEU A 102 -6.55 1.40 -5.35
C LEU A 102 -8.04 1.00 -5.43
N ILE A 103 -8.88 1.65 -4.64
CA ILE A 103 -10.33 1.42 -4.63
C ILE A 103 -11.15 2.52 -5.31
N GLY A 104 -10.47 3.44 -6.03
CA GLY A 104 -11.11 4.47 -6.86
C GLY A 104 -11.27 5.85 -6.19
N GLY A 105 -10.62 6.07 -5.05
CA GLY A 105 -10.55 7.38 -4.40
C GLY A 105 -9.50 8.30 -5.01
N THR A 106 -9.43 9.52 -4.47
CA THR A 106 -8.44 10.53 -4.85
C THR A 106 -7.70 11.00 -3.59
N PRO A 107 -6.49 11.57 -3.70
CA PRO A 107 -5.79 12.16 -2.56
C PRO A 107 -6.36 13.53 -2.13
N ALA A 108 -7.46 14.00 -2.74
CA ALA A 108 -8.07 15.28 -2.43
C ALA A 108 -8.99 15.20 -1.20
N LYS A 109 -9.47 16.37 -0.76
CA LYS A 109 -10.44 16.49 0.35
C LYS A 109 -11.65 15.58 0.11
N GLY A 110 -12.04 14.82 1.14
CA GLY A 110 -13.15 13.86 1.04
C GLY A 110 -12.84 12.58 0.24
N GLY A 111 -11.65 12.44 -0.34
CA GLY A 111 -11.25 11.25 -1.10
C GLY A 111 -11.26 9.95 -0.29
N TYR A 112 -11.12 10.04 1.04
CA TYR A 112 -11.22 8.91 1.97
C TYR A 112 -12.59 8.21 1.95
N ARG A 113 -13.67 8.87 1.51
CA ARG A 113 -15.03 8.29 1.55
C ARG A 113 -15.17 7.00 0.75
N VAL A 114 -14.26 6.76 -0.19
CA VAL A 114 -14.21 5.50 -0.92
C VAL A 114 -14.06 4.28 -0.01
N PHE A 115 -13.46 4.45 1.19
CA PHE A 115 -13.35 3.37 2.18
C PHE A 115 -14.71 2.86 2.65
N GLU A 116 -15.76 3.67 2.68
CA GLU A 116 -17.10 3.27 3.17
C GLU A 116 -17.69 2.12 2.35
N LYS A 117 -17.38 2.06 1.05
CA LYS A 117 -17.76 0.96 0.17
C LYS A 117 -17.15 -0.36 0.62
N GLU A 118 -15.94 -0.32 1.17
CA GLU A 118 -15.12 -1.49 1.47
C GLU A 118 -15.28 -1.92 2.93
N THR A 119 -15.38 -0.96 3.85
CA THR A 119 -15.64 -1.20 5.28
C THR A 119 -17.12 -1.48 5.56
N LYS A 120 -18.03 -1.14 4.64
CA LYS A 120 -19.49 -1.21 4.82
C LYS A 120 -20.00 -0.38 6.00
N ALA A 121 -19.23 0.63 6.40
CA ALA A 121 -19.53 1.53 7.51
C ALA A 121 -18.96 2.93 7.21
N PRO A 122 -19.50 4.00 7.83
CA PRO A 122 -18.91 5.33 7.73
C PRO A 122 -17.43 5.32 8.15
N VAL A 123 -16.62 6.16 7.50
CA VAL A 123 -15.23 6.35 7.94
C VAL A 123 -15.22 7.04 9.30
N PRO A 124 -14.46 6.54 10.30
CA PRO A 124 -14.38 7.18 11.61
C PRO A 124 -13.97 8.65 11.53
N GLU A 125 -14.59 9.50 12.35
CA GLU A 125 -14.39 10.96 12.31
C GLU A 125 -12.92 11.36 12.45
N LYS A 126 -12.16 10.70 13.32
CA LYS A 126 -10.72 10.94 13.48
C LYS A 126 -9.91 10.66 12.22
N VAL A 127 -10.27 9.62 11.47
CA VAL A 127 -9.61 9.28 10.20
C VAL A 127 -9.95 10.33 9.13
N ALA A 128 -11.20 10.78 9.09
CA ALA A 128 -11.63 11.86 8.22
C ALA A 128 -10.90 13.18 8.54
N ALA A 129 -10.83 13.56 9.82
CA ALA A 129 -10.14 14.77 10.28
C ALA A 129 -8.64 14.72 9.98
N TYR A 130 -8.01 13.56 10.20
CA TYR A 130 -6.61 13.34 9.87
C TYR A 130 -6.32 13.49 8.38
N TRP A 131 -7.17 12.89 7.54
CA TRP A 131 -7.09 13.05 6.10
C TRP A 131 -7.22 14.51 5.69
N ASP A 132 -8.25 15.19 6.20
CA ASP A 132 -8.51 16.59 5.83
C ASP A 132 -7.33 17.49 6.23
N ALA A 133 -6.72 17.27 7.40
CA ALA A 133 -5.51 17.98 7.84
C ALA A 133 -4.35 17.86 6.83
N TRP A 134 -4.18 16.69 6.22
CA TRP A 134 -3.20 16.48 5.15
C TRP A 134 -3.57 17.21 3.86
N THR A 135 -4.83 17.10 3.43
CA THR A 135 -5.28 17.67 2.16
C THR A 135 -5.23 19.19 2.10
N GLU A 136 -5.19 19.87 3.25
CA GLU A 136 -5.03 21.33 3.30
C GLU A 136 -3.59 21.79 3.07
N ARG A 137 -2.58 20.92 3.29
CA ARG A 137 -1.16 21.28 3.22
C ARG A 137 -0.71 21.58 1.78
N PRO A 138 0.03 22.68 1.54
CA PRO A 138 0.59 22.97 0.23
C PRO A 138 1.48 21.85 -0.34
N GLY A 139 2.34 21.26 0.50
CA GLY A 139 3.21 20.15 0.08
C GLY A 139 2.41 18.92 -0.37
N TRP A 140 1.28 18.63 0.28
CA TRP A 140 0.40 17.54 -0.15
C TRP A 140 -0.20 17.81 -1.53
N LYS A 141 -0.75 19.01 -1.74
CA LYS A 141 -1.32 19.42 -3.03
C LYS A 141 -0.27 19.39 -4.15
N GLN A 142 0.99 19.69 -3.84
CA GLN A 142 2.10 19.62 -4.78
C GLN A 142 2.49 18.19 -5.15
N THR A 143 2.56 17.29 -4.16
CA THR A 143 2.88 15.87 -4.36
C THR A 143 1.72 15.11 -5.01
N TYR A 144 0.49 15.53 -4.75
CA TYR A 144 -0.72 14.84 -5.20
C TYR A 144 -1.69 15.78 -5.94
N PRO A 145 -1.31 16.29 -7.12
CA PRO A 145 -2.10 17.31 -7.82
C PRO A 145 -3.43 16.76 -8.38
N THR A 146 -3.45 15.50 -8.82
CA THR A 146 -4.63 14.83 -9.42
C THR A 146 -4.57 13.31 -9.36
N GLU A 147 -3.36 12.72 -9.34
CA GLU A 147 -3.12 11.29 -9.32
C GLU A 147 -2.09 10.93 -8.24
N LEU A 148 -1.94 9.64 -7.95
CA LEU A 148 -0.88 9.15 -7.10
C LEU A 148 0.44 9.01 -7.87
N HIS A 149 1.55 9.36 -7.23
CA HIS A 149 2.89 9.09 -7.73
C HIS A 149 3.14 7.60 -8.02
#